data_AF-A0A967L2T8-F1
#
_entry.id   AF-A0A967L2T8-F1
#
_cell.length_a   1.000
_cell.length_b   1.000
_cell.length_c   1.000
_cell.angle_alpha   90.00
_cell.angle_beta   90.00
_cell.angle_gamma   90.00
#
_symmetry.space_group_name_H-M   'P 1'
#
loop_
_entity.id
_entity.type
_entity.pdbx_description
1 polymer ?
#
loop_
_entity_poly.entity_id
_entity_poly.type
_entity_poly.pdbx_seq_one_letter_code
_entity_poly.pdbx_strand_id
1 'polypeptide(L)' 'QTRAAWLNEVGGIEIGGKTYDIEIVTFDDQKDPKRAIAGMEKMAQEGIHYVVGPNVDDGAAAVRPVAEQNGIIYFPYAFP' A
#
# COMPACT_ATOMS: atom_id res chain seq x y z
N GLN A 1 -8.19 -8.38 -5.45
CA GLN A 1 -7.35 -9.59 -5.33
C GLN A 1 -7.26 -10.40 -6.64
N THR A 2 -8.34 -10.50 -7.42
CA THR A 2 -8.38 -11.25 -8.70
C THR A 2 -7.32 -10.85 -9.73
N ARG A 3 -6.91 -9.57 -9.79
CA ARG A 3 -5.97 -9.11 -10.80
C ARG A 3 -4.50 -9.47 -10.52
N ALA A 4 -4.08 -9.46 -9.25
CA ALA A 4 -2.71 -9.89 -8.90
C ALA A 4 -2.53 -11.39 -9.12
N ALA A 5 -3.51 -12.20 -8.70
CA ALA A 5 -3.50 -13.64 -8.95
C ALA A 5 -3.42 -13.95 -10.45
N TRP A 6 -4.25 -13.31 -11.27
CA TRP A 6 -4.20 -13.48 -12.72
C TRP A 6 -2.86 -13.08 -13.34
N LEU A 7 -2.26 -11.96 -12.91
CA LEU A 7 -0.94 -11.54 -13.39
C LEU A 7 0.14 -12.56 -13.04
N ASN A 8 0.11 -13.11 -11.81
CA ASN A 8 1.06 -14.13 -11.40
C ASN A 8 0.85 -15.45 -12.17
N GLU A 9 -0.40 -15.83 -12.45
CA GLU A 9 -0.74 -17.02 -13.25
C GLU A 9 -0.20 -16.94 -14.69
N VAL A 10 -0.16 -15.75 -15.29
CA VAL A 10 0.40 -15.55 -16.64
C VAL A 10 1.91 -15.30 -16.65
N GLY A 11 2.59 -15.51 -15.52
CA GLY A 11 4.04 -15.44 -15.40
C GLY A 11 4.58 -14.18 -14.72
N GLY A 12 3.76 -13.44 -13.98
CA GLY A 12 4.17 -12.28 -13.20
C GLY A 12 4.43 -11.02 -14.03
N ILE A 13 5.20 -10.08 -13.47
CA ILE A 13 5.61 -8.84 -14.14
C ILE A 13 7.12 -8.80 -14.32
N GLU A 14 7.57 -8.56 -15.55
CA GLU A 14 8.99 -8.34 -15.87
C GLU A 14 9.37 -6.87 -15.71
N ILE A 15 10.42 -6.60 -14.92
CA ILE A 15 11.01 -5.27 -14.74
C ILE A 15 12.52 -5.42 -14.93
N GLY A 16 13.07 -4.80 -15.97
CA GLY A 16 14.51 -4.82 -16.24
C GLY A 16 15.09 -6.24 -16.41
N GLY A 17 14.33 -7.15 -17.03
CA GLY A 17 14.75 -8.53 -17.27
C GLY A 17 14.64 -9.48 -16.06
N LYS A 18 14.04 -9.02 -14.95
CA LYS A 18 13.69 -9.87 -13.80
C LYS A 18 12.18 -9.93 -13.62
N THR A 19 11.66 -11.14 -13.44
CA THR A 19 10.24 -11.39 -13.17
C THR A 19 9.94 -11.33 -11.68
N TYR A 20 8.82 -10.71 -11.33
CA TYR A 20 8.32 -10.57 -9.97
C TYR A 20 6.86 -11.00 -9.89
N ASP A 21 6.51 -11.67 -8.80
CA ASP A 21 5.12 -11.87 -8.40
C ASP A 21 4.60 -10.61 -7.68
N ILE A 22 3.30 -10.34 -7.84
CA ILE A 22 2.60 -9.25 -7.17
C ILE A 22 1.76 -9.83 -6.04
N GLU A 23 1.90 -9.26 -4.85
CA GLU A 23 0.97 -9.44 -3.74
C GLU A 23 0.24 -8.13 -3.46
N ILE A 24 -1.09 -8.21 -3.25
CA ILE A 24 -1.90 -7.07 -2.83
C ILE A 24 -2.40 -7.35 -1.42
N VAL A 25 -1.84 -6.63 -0.45
CA VAL A 25 -2.31 -6.62 0.93
C VAL A 25 -3.29 -5.47 1.11
N THR A 26 -4.44 -5.75 1.71
CA THR A 26 -5.49 -4.74 1.96
C THR A 26 -5.67 -4.55 3.46
N PHE A 27 -5.83 -3.30 3.88
CA PHE A 27 -6.14 -2.94 5.25
C PHE A 27 -7.31 -1.94 5.27
N ASP A 28 -8.34 -2.24 6.06
CA ASP A 28 -9.47 -1.35 6.27
C ASP A 28 -9.20 -0.44 7.48
N ASP A 29 -9.04 0.85 7.22
CA ASP A 29 -8.83 1.89 8.23
C ASP A 29 -10.11 2.34 8.95
N GLN A 30 -11.28 1.89 8.49
CA GLN A 30 -12.60 2.22 9.05
C GLN A 30 -12.86 3.73 9.20
N LYS A 31 -12.23 4.57 8.35
CA LYS A 31 -12.28 6.04 8.44
C LYS A 31 -11.78 6.57 9.79
N ASP A 32 -10.92 5.82 10.49
CA ASP A 32 -10.25 6.26 11.72
C ASP A 32 -8.76 6.54 11.41
N PRO A 33 -8.31 7.80 11.50
CA PRO A 33 -6.90 8.16 11.27
C PRO A 33 -5.91 7.39 12.15
N LYS A 34 -6.27 7.05 13.40
CA LYS A 34 -5.38 6.26 14.28
C LYS A 34 -5.19 4.86 13.76
N ARG A 35 -6.25 4.28 13.20
CA ARG A 35 -6.22 2.94 12.60
C ARG A 35 -5.45 2.97 11.28
N ALA A 36 -5.60 4.03 10.48
CA ALA A 36 -4.80 4.23 9.27
C ALA A 36 -3.29 4.25 9.58
N ILE A 37 -2.87 4.96 10.63
CA ILE A 37 -1.47 4.97 11.11
C ILE A 37 -0.99 3.57 11.46
N ALA A 38 -1.75 2.85 12.31
CA ALA A 38 -1.39 1.47 12.70
C ALA A 38 -1.33 0.51 11.50
N GLY A 39 -2.20 0.71 10.51
CA GLY A 39 -2.17 -0.02 9.24
C GLY A 39 -0.88 0.23 8.46
N MET A 40 -0.49 1.50 8.29
CA MET A 40 0.77 1.87 7.60
C MET A 40 2.01 1.34 8.34
N GLU A 41 2.03 1.43 9.67
CA GLU A 41 3.13 0.86 10.49
C GLU A 41 3.25 -0.65 10.32
N LYS A 42 2.11 -1.37 10.29
CA LYS A 42 2.09 -2.80 10.05
C LYS A 42 2.59 -3.14 8.63
N MET A 43 2.15 -2.40 7.61
CA MET A 43 2.63 -2.58 6.24
C MET A 43 4.15 -2.38 6.14
N ALA A 44 4.69 -1.38 6.84
CA ALA A 44 6.14 -1.16 6.92
C ALA A 44 6.87 -2.35 7.56
N GLN A 45 6.32 -2.91 8.65
CA GLN A 45 6.87 -4.10 9.32
C GLN A 45 6.83 -5.36 8.43
N GLU A 46 5.82 -5.46 7.56
CA GLU A 46 5.68 -6.54 6.58
C GLU A 46 6.59 -6.34 5.34
N GLY A 47 7.35 -5.24 5.27
CA GLY A 47 8.27 -4.96 4.16
C GLY A 47 7.58 -4.43 2.91
N ILE A 48 6.36 -3.89 3.03
CA ILE A 48 5.66 -3.26 1.91
C ILE A 48 6.30 -1.92 1.61
N HIS A 49 6.73 -1.74 0.36
CA HIS A 49 7.41 -0.53 -0.10
C HIS A 49 6.51 0.41 -0.93
N TYR A 50 5.30 -0.03 -1.31
CA TYR A 50 4.37 0.74 -2.15
C TYR A 50 2.97 0.66 -1.57
N VAL A 51 2.37 1.82 -1.29
CA VAL A 51 1.02 1.90 -0.71
C VAL A 51 0.16 2.89 -1.50
N VAL A 52 -1.07 2.48 -1.80
CA VAL A 52 -2.10 3.32 -2.45
C VAL A 52 -3.24 3.56 -1.47
N GLY A 53 -3.72 4.80 -1.38
CA GLY A 53 -4.70 5.21 -0.36
C GLY A 53 -4.02 5.92 0.81
N PRO A 54 -4.71 6.20 1.92
CA PRO A 54 -6.12 5.93 2.18
C PRO A 54 -7.05 6.79 1.33
N ASN A 55 -8.35 6.48 1.37
CA ASN A 55 -9.35 7.08 0.47
C ASN A 55 -9.88 8.47 0.92
N VAL A 56 -9.47 8.94 2.10
CA VAL A 56 -9.96 10.16 2.75
C VAL A 56 -8.79 11.03 3.23
N ASP A 57 -8.91 12.34 3.06
CA ASP A 57 -7.84 13.32 3.30
C ASP A 57 -7.26 13.24 4.72
N ASP A 58 -8.09 13.07 5.75
CA ASP A 58 -7.63 12.98 7.15
C ASP A 58 -6.72 11.77 7.38
N GLY A 59 -7.10 10.61 6.86
CA GLY A 59 -6.30 9.40 6.93
C GLY A 59 -5.01 9.55 6.11
N ALA A 60 -5.12 10.14 4.92
CA ALA A 60 -3.98 10.34 4.04
C ALA A 60 -2.93 11.30 4.61
N ALA A 61 -3.37 12.37 5.27
CA ALA A 61 -2.49 13.30 5.97
C ALA A 61 -1.81 12.62 7.18
N ALA A 62 -2.54 11.75 7.89
CA ALA A 62 -2.05 11.07 9.08
C ALA A 62 -0.96 10.03 8.80
N VAL A 63 -1.04 9.27 7.71
CA VAL A 63 -0.08 8.20 7.40
C VAL A 63 1.19 8.69 6.69
N ARG A 64 1.17 9.89 6.10
CA ARG A 64 2.31 10.43 5.34
C ARG A 64 3.63 10.43 6.11
N PRO A 65 3.70 10.90 7.38
CA PRO A 65 4.96 10.86 8.14
C PRO A 65 5.49 9.44 8.35
N VAL A 66 4.59 8.47 8.56
CA VAL A 66 4.96 7.05 8.70
C VAL A 66 5.53 6.51 7.39
N ALA A 67 4.91 6.83 6.26
CA ALA A 67 5.40 6.41 4.95
C ALA A 67 6.80 7.00 4.66
N GLU A 68 6.99 8.30 4.88
CA GLU A 68 8.27 8.98 4.68
C GLU A 68 9.38 8.40 5.56
N GLN A 69 9.09 8.16 6.85
CA GLN A 69 10.05 7.59 7.79
C GLN A 69 10.51 6.17 7.41
N ASN A 70 9.62 5.38 6.80
CA ASN A 70 9.89 3.99 6.44
C ASN A 70 10.31 3.81 4.97
N GLY A 71 10.47 4.90 4.22
CA GLY A 71 10.84 4.84 2.79
C GLY A 71 9.79 4.19 1.91
N ILE A 72 8.51 4.29 2.30
CA ILE A 72 7.38 3.78 1.52
C ILE A 72 7.07 4.80 0.42
N ILE A 73 7.01 4.34 -0.83
CA ILE A 73 6.50 5.13 -1.94
C ILE A 73 4.98 5.16 -1.81
N TYR A 74 4.48 6.35 -1.51
CA TYR A 74 3.12 6.59 -1.08
C TYR A 74 2.31 7.31 -2.16
N PHE A 75 1.22 6.69 -2.62
CA PHE A 75 0.30 7.23 -3.61
C PHE A 75 -1.05 7.55 -2.94
N PRO A 76 -1.22 8.77 -2.39
CA PRO A 76 -2.48 9.13 -1.75
C PRO A 76 -3.61 9.10 -2.78
N TYR A 77 -4.68 8.37 -2.47
CA TYR A 77 -5.90 8.29 -3.28
C TYR A 77 -7.05 8.95 -2.50
N ALA A 78 -6.85 10.19 -2.09
CA ALA A 78 -7.70 10.85 -1.10
C ALA A 78 -8.69 11.83 -1.74
N PHE A 79 -9.87 11.91 -1.13
CA PHE A 79 -10.93 12.86 -1.47
C PHE A 79 -11.39 13.60 -0.20
N PRO A 80 -11.96 14.83 -0.36
CA PRO A 80 -12.51 15.61 0.75
C PRO A 80 -13.68 14.91 1.48
#